data_AF-A0A932Q4R7-F1
#
_entry.id   AF-A0A932Q4R7-F1
#
_cell.length_a   1.000
_cell.length_b   1.000
_cell.length_c   1.000
_cell.angle_alpha   90.00
_cell.angle_beta   90.00
_cell.angle_gamma   90.00
#
_symmetry.space_group_name_H-M   'P 1'
#
loop_
_entity.id
_entity.type
_entity.pdbx_description
1 polymer ?
#
loop_
_entity_poly.entity_id
_entity_poly.type
_entity_poly.pdbx_seq_one_letter_code
_entity_poly.pdbx_strand_id
1 'polypeptide(L)'
;MENSTERQAVLASLCLMGDSSQELFAFLGKKQQEQIQKVAEHLERKGGDSLRSLHRAQPSPLEEVHPDWIVEKLEGESPRVLDIIRGSSYNVSSGVKKVVRKIVEKKFAVARRSIFKASARIAFSFGHLSILKSDDLRTLFSDLGLDELRKAFTGVDPRTLKAFLARFTPREALMIRERIQEGTVSSEQRVEAQKVLAGLSFERLGSESLFREVGY
;
A
#
# COMPACT_ATOMS: atom_id res chain seq x y z
N MET A 1 28.22 2.11 27.74
CA MET A 1 28.54 0.78 27.16
C MET A 1 27.28 0.03 26.69
N GLU A 2 26.13 0.67 26.51
CA GLU A 2 24.84 -0.03 26.28
C GLU A 2 24.52 -0.37 24.81
N ASN A 3 25.31 0.09 23.84
CA ASN A 3 25.04 -0.12 22.40
C ASN A 3 25.44 -1.52 21.86
N SER A 4 26.08 -2.37 22.66
CA SER A 4 26.60 -3.67 22.18
C SER A 4 25.50 -4.72 22.05
N THR A 5 24.59 -4.78 23.02
CA THR A 5 23.57 -5.83 23.13
C THR A 5 22.48 -5.66 22.08
N GLU A 6 22.07 -4.41 21.81
CA GLU A 6 21.08 -4.09 20.77
C GLU A 6 21.61 -4.36 19.37
N ARG A 7 22.87 -4.01 19.09
CA ARG A 7 23.53 -4.36 17.82
C ARG A 7 23.63 -5.88 17.63
N GLN A 8 23.93 -6.61 18.70
CA GLN A 8 23.99 -8.08 18.66
C GLN A 8 22.61 -8.71 18.46
N ALA A 9 21.55 -8.16 19.03
CA ALA A 9 20.18 -8.61 18.81
C ALA A 9 19.68 -8.32 17.38
N VAL A 10 20.04 -7.17 16.80
CA VAL A 10 19.73 -6.83 15.39
C VAL A 10 20.49 -7.73 14.42
N LEU A 11 21.77 -8.03 14.70
CA LEU A 11 22.54 -8.98 13.89
C LEU A 11 21.97 -10.40 14.03
N ALA A 12 21.68 -10.89 15.23
CA ALA A 12 21.08 -12.21 15.44
C ALA A 12 19.71 -12.37 14.77
N SER A 13 18.88 -11.32 14.77
CA SER A 13 17.60 -11.33 14.04
C SER A 13 17.78 -11.29 12.52
N LEU A 14 18.83 -10.64 12.00
CA LEU A 14 19.23 -10.75 10.59
C LEU A 14 19.66 -12.18 10.21
N CYS A 15 20.24 -12.93 11.14
CA CYS A 15 20.65 -14.32 10.96
C CYS A 15 19.47 -15.29 10.84
N LEU A 16 18.37 -15.00 11.54
CA LEU A 16 17.14 -15.80 11.46
C LEU A 16 16.35 -15.56 10.16
N MET A 17 16.75 -14.60 9.32
CA MET A 17 16.04 -14.18 8.10
C MET A 17 16.52 -14.86 6.79
N GLY A 18 17.35 -15.91 6.85
CA GLY A 18 17.64 -16.81 5.71
C GLY A 18 19.10 -16.84 5.23
N ASP A 19 19.31 -17.55 4.11
CA ASP A 19 20.63 -18.02 3.61
C ASP A 19 21.66 -16.92 3.38
N SER A 20 21.25 -15.69 3.06
CA SER A 20 22.16 -14.56 2.83
C SER A 20 22.85 -14.03 4.10
N SER A 21 22.50 -14.54 5.28
CA SER A 21 23.11 -14.09 6.53
C SER A 21 24.51 -14.68 6.77
N GLN A 22 24.81 -15.86 6.21
CA GLN A 22 26.11 -16.52 6.36
C GLN A 22 27.26 -15.69 5.76
N GLU A 23 27.00 -14.97 4.66
CA GLU A 23 27.99 -14.09 4.03
C GLU A 23 28.33 -12.88 4.93
N LEU A 24 27.36 -12.38 5.71
CA LEU A 24 27.59 -11.27 6.63
C LEU A 24 28.39 -11.71 7.87
N PHE A 25 28.27 -12.98 8.28
CA PHE A 25 29.08 -13.54 9.36
C PHE A 25 30.57 -13.58 9.02
N ALA A 26 30.93 -13.81 7.75
CA ALA A 26 32.33 -13.89 7.32
C ALA A 26 33.14 -12.61 7.59
N PHE A 27 32.47 -11.46 7.73
CA PHE A 27 33.11 -10.17 8.04
C PHE A 27 33.29 -9.89 9.54
N LEU A 28 32.77 -10.77 10.42
CA LEU A 28 32.87 -10.62 11.88
C LEU A 28 34.03 -11.43 12.45
N GLY A 29 34.65 -10.94 13.53
CA GLY A 29 35.66 -11.72 14.25
C GLY A 29 35.04 -12.92 14.96
N LYS A 30 35.81 -14.02 15.12
CA LYS A 30 35.34 -15.29 15.72
C LYS A 30 34.55 -15.11 17.03
N LYS A 31 35.03 -14.24 17.93
CA LYS A 31 34.37 -13.94 19.21
C LYS A 31 32.97 -13.32 19.04
N GLN A 32 32.77 -12.50 18.01
CA GLN A 32 31.47 -11.88 17.71
C GLN A 32 30.52 -12.87 17.03
N GLN A 33 31.05 -13.71 16.14
CA GLN A 33 30.30 -14.80 15.52
C GLN A 33 29.72 -15.75 16.59
N GLU A 34 30.54 -16.19 17.54
CA GLU A 34 30.11 -17.04 18.66
C GLU A 34 29.05 -16.37 19.56
N GLN A 35 29.18 -15.06 19.81
CA GLN A 35 28.20 -14.32 20.60
C GLN A 35 26.85 -14.23 19.89
N ILE A 36 26.85 -13.92 18.59
CA ILE A 36 25.62 -13.82 17.78
C ILE A 36 24.96 -15.19 17.61
N GLN A 37 25.76 -16.25 17.42
CA GLN A 37 25.26 -17.63 17.34
C GLN A 37 24.51 -18.04 18.61
N LYS A 38 25.06 -17.75 19.80
CA LYS A 38 24.40 -18.02 21.08
C LYS A 38 23.08 -17.27 21.24
N VAL A 39 23.00 -16.02 20.77
CA VAL A 39 21.76 -15.23 20.81
C VAL A 39 20.72 -15.77 19.83
N ALA A 40 21.14 -16.17 18.63
CA ALA A 40 20.26 -16.78 17.64
C ALA A 40 19.65 -18.10 18.15
N GLU A 41 20.46 -19.00 18.70
CA GLU A 41 19.99 -20.26 19.31
C GLU A 41 19.02 -20.02 20.48
N HIS A 42 19.26 -18.98 21.29
CA HIS A 42 18.36 -18.60 22.38
C HIS A 42 17.02 -18.06 21.87
N LEU A 43 17.02 -17.30 20.76
CA LEU A 43 15.82 -16.78 20.12
C LEU A 43 15.00 -17.87 19.42
N GLU A 44 15.66 -18.86 18.79
CA GLU A 44 14.97 -20.02 18.21
C GLU A 44 14.26 -20.84 19.29
N ARG A 45 14.93 -21.09 20.42
CA ARG A 45 14.33 -21.80 21.56
C ARG A 45 13.16 -21.07 22.20
N LYS A 46 13.11 -19.73 22.13
CA LYS A 46 12.04 -18.91 22.71
C LYS A 46 10.84 -18.69 21.78
N GLY A 47 10.81 -19.28 20.58
CA GLY A 47 9.68 -19.21 19.67
C GLY A 47 9.99 -18.55 18.32
N GLY A 48 11.04 -19.03 17.64
CA GLY A 48 11.44 -18.54 16.31
C GLY A 48 10.30 -18.55 15.26
N ASP A 49 9.28 -19.38 15.44
CA ASP A 49 8.12 -19.44 14.54
C ASP A 49 7.23 -18.19 14.60
N SER A 50 7.14 -17.49 15.75
CA SER A 50 6.38 -16.23 15.85
C SER A 50 7.02 -15.07 15.08
N LEU A 51 8.35 -15.04 14.99
CA LEU A 51 9.05 -14.01 14.22
C LEU A 51 9.00 -14.29 12.71
N ARG A 52 9.00 -15.57 12.31
CA ARG A 52 8.85 -15.96 10.90
C ARG A 52 7.42 -15.76 10.40
N SER A 53 6.41 -15.97 11.23
CA SER A 53 4.99 -15.73 10.87
C SER A 53 4.65 -14.23 10.78
N LEU A 54 5.20 -13.38 11.66
CA LEU A 54 5.07 -11.92 11.59
C LEU A 54 5.57 -11.32 10.27
N HIS A 55 6.59 -11.93 9.64
CA HIS A 55 7.16 -11.40 8.40
C HIS A 55 6.41 -11.84 7.13
N ARG A 56 5.64 -12.94 7.18
CA ARG A 56 4.86 -13.43 6.03
C ARG A 56 3.50 -12.74 5.86
N ALA A 57 3.04 -11.95 6.83
CA ALA A 57 1.65 -11.50 6.88
C ALA A 57 1.42 -10.01 6.54
N GLN A 58 2.46 -9.20 6.33
CA GLN A 58 2.25 -7.77 5.99
C GLN A 58 2.58 -7.48 4.53
N PRO A 59 1.57 -7.26 3.66
CA PRO A 59 1.81 -6.76 2.31
C PRO A 59 2.59 -5.44 2.40
N SER A 60 3.56 -5.25 1.50
CA SER A 60 4.34 -4.01 1.50
C SER A 60 3.40 -2.83 1.29
N PRO A 61 3.55 -1.71 2.01
CA PRO A 61 2.76 -0.50 1.77
C PRO A 61 2.82 0.00 0.32
N LEU A 62 3.85 -0.42 -0.44
CA LEU A 62 4.02 -0.10 -1.86
C LEU A 62 3.06 -0.88 -2.78
N GLU A 63 2.53 -2.03 -2.34
CA GLU A 63 1.56 -2.83 -3.13
C GLU A 63 0.23 -2.10 -3.32
N GLU A 64 -0.09 -1.16 -2.42
CA GLU A 64 -1.30 -0.33 -2.49
C GLU A 64 -1.08 0.99 -3.24
N VAL A 65 0.14 1.31 -3.68
CA VAL A 65 0.47 2.58 -4.34
C VAL A 65 0.38 2.41 -5.85
N HIS A 66 -0.35 3.31 -6.53
CA HIS A 66 -0.49 3.28 -7.98
C HIS A 66 0.89 3.36 -8.67
N PRO A 67 1.19 2.53 -9.69
CA PRO A 67 2.49 2.50 -10.35
C PRO A 67 2.95 3.86 -10.87
N ASP A 68 2.05 4.65 -11.45
CA ASP A 68 2.38 5.98 -11.98
C ASP A 68 2.88 6.95 -10.89
N TRP A 69 2.36 6.84 -9.67
CA TRP A 69 2.84 7.67 -8.55
C TRP A 69 4.21 7.22 -8.07
N ILE A 70 4.49 5.93 -8.18
CA ILE A 70 5.83 5.40 -7.92
C ILE A 70 6.81 5.99 -8.93
N VAL A 71 6.45 6.01 -10.21
CA VAL A 71 7.26 6.60 -11.28
C VAL A 71 7.48 8.09 -11.06
N GLU A 72 6.41 8.85 -10.79
CA GLU A 72 6.47 10.30 -10.56
C GLU A 72 7.38 10.65 -9.36
N LYS A 73 7.29 9.93 -8.24
CA LYS A 73 8.11 10.23 -7.05
C LYS A 73 9.53 9.68 -7.11
N LEU A 74 9.78 8.74 -8.01
CA LEU A 74 11.13 8.29 -8.32
C LEU A 74 11.75 9.07 -9.49
N GLU A 75 11.04 10.06 -10.05
CA GLU A 75 11.57 10.97 -11.05
C GLU A 75 12.73 11.79 -10.43
N GLY A 76 13.94 11.57 -10.97
CA GLY A 76 15.18 12.16 -10.44
C GLY A 76 16.00 11.26 -9.51
N GLU A 77 15.50 10.08 -9.14
CA GLU A 77 16.32 9.06 -8.48
C GLU A 77 17.31 8.44 -9.47
N SER A 78 18.50 8.06 -8.99
CA SER A 78 19.52 7.48 -9.89
C SER A 78 19.03 6.15 -10.51
N PRO A 79 19.42 5.82 -11.76
CA PRO A 79 19.06 4.55 -12.40
C PRO A 79 19.36 3.32 -11.53
N ARG A 80 20.47 3.38 -10.78
CA ARG A 80 20.87 2.33 -9.84
C ARG A 80 19.86 2.10 -8.71
N VAL A 81 19.24 3.16 -8.19
CA VAL A 81 18.19 3.06 -7.17
C VAL A 81 16.93 2.43 -7.76
N LEU A 82 16.54 2.83 -8.97
CA LEU A 82 15.39 2.27 -9.69
C LEU A 82 15.56 0.76 -9.93
N ASP A 83 16.75 0.35 -10.36
CA ASP A 83 17.03 -1.06 -10.62
C ASP A 83 17.03 -1.90 -9.33
N ILE A 84 17.55 -1.36 -8.22
CA ILE A 84 17.46 -2.00 -6.90
C ILE A 84 16.00 -2.20 -6.46
N ILE A 85 15.14 -1.20 -6.69
CA ILE A 85 13.71 -1.26 -6.36
C ILE A 85 12.98 -2.28 -7.25
N ARG A 86 13.27 -2.29 -8.55
CA ARG A 86 12.71 -3.21 -9.54
C ARG A 86 13.21 -4.65 -9.40
N GLY A 87 14.24 -4.86 -8.58
CA GLY A 87 14.88 -6.16 -8.42
C GLY A 87 15.69 -6.58 -9.65
N SER A 88 15.99 -5.66 -10.55
CA SER A 88 16.64 -5.93 -11.83
C SER A 88 18.16 -5.92 -11.65
N SER A 89 18.82 -7.03 -12.03
CA SER A 89 20.22 -7.10 -12.48
C SER A 89 21.40 -6.77 -11.55
N TYR A 90 21.21 -6.46 -10.27
CA TYR A 90 22.35 -6.32 -9.35
C TYR A 90 22.39 -7.40 -8.26
N ASN A 91 23.56 -8.04 -8.12
CA ASN A 91 23.98 -8.79 -6.92
C ASN A 91 24.20 -7.82 -5.76
N VAL A 92 23.16 -7.09 -5.40
CA VAL A 92 23.10 -6.23 -4.22
C VAL A 92 22.61 -7.10 -3.08
N SER A 93 23.32 -7.07 -1.96
CA SER A 93 22.96 -7.85 -0.78
C SER A 93 21.53 -7.52 -0.34
N SER A 94 20.83 -8.53 0.18
CA SER A 94 19.45 -8.40 0.65
C SER A 94 19.30 -7.30 1.71
N GLY A 95 20.33 -7.05 2.51
CA GLY A 95 20.39 -5.95 3.47
C GLY A 95 20.27 -4.57 2.82
N VAL A 96 21.02 -4.32 1.74
CA VAL A 96 20.95 -3.04 1.01
C VAL A 96 19.60 -2.88 0.33
N LYS A 97 19.04 -3.94 -0.27
CA LYS A 97 17.68 -3.91 -0.83
C LYS A 97 16.63 -3.53 0.21
N LYS A 98 16.72 -4.09 1.43
CA LYS A 98 15.82 -3.75 2.56
C LYS A 98 15.96 -2.28 3.00
N VAL A 99 17.18 -1.76 3.07
CA VAL A 99 17.43 -0.36 3.46
C VAL A 99 16.89 0.60 2.41
N VAL A 100 17.18 0.37 1.13
CA VAL A 100 16.66 1.18 0.02
C VAL A 100 15.14 1.14 0.02
N ARG A 101 14.53 -0.05 0.15
CA ARG A 101 13.07 -0.20 0.27
C ARG A 101 12.51 0.62 1.43
N LYS A 102 13.09 0.53 2.63
CA LYS A 102 12.63 1.31 3.80
C LYS A 102 12.74 2.82 3.58
N ILE A 103 13.79 3.29 2.92
CA ILE A 103 13.97 4.73 2.61
C ILE A 103 12.87 5.19 1.64
N VAL A 104 12.62 4.40 0.60
CA VAL A 104 11.56 4.65 -0.38
C VAL A 104 10.20 4.65 0.32
N GLU A 105 9.86 3.59 1.05
CA GLU A 105 8.62 3.49 1.84
C GLU A 105 8.44 4.68 2.79
N LYS A 106 9.50 5.14 3.45
CA LYS A 106 9.44 6.31 4.33
C LYS A 106 9.19 7.61 3.55
N LYS A 107 9.83 7.81 2.39
CA LYS A 107 9.53 8.94 1.49
C LYS A 107 8.08 8.90 1.00
N PHE A 108 7.59 7.72 0.62
CA PHE A 108 6.20 7.52 0.20
C PHE A 108 5.21 7.70 1.35
N ALA A 109 5.50 7.30 2.58
CA ALA A 109 4.62 7.53 3.72
C ALA A 109 4.42 9.03 4.01
N VAL A 110 5.50 9.81 3.93
CA VAL A 110 5.44 11.29 4.06
C VAL A 110 4.69 11.90 2.88
N ALA A 111 4.98 11.44 1.65
CA ALA A 111 4.27 11.87 0.46
C ALA A 111 2.79 11.48 0.51
N ARG A 112 2.40 10.32 1.05
CA ARG A 112 1.02 9.86 1.19
C ARG A 112 0.24 10.84 2.07
N ARG A 113 0.78 11.26 3.22
CA ARG A 113 0.11 12.27 4.07
C ARG A 113 -0.06 13.62 3.36
N SER A 114 0.94 14.03 2.58
CA SER A 114 0.91 15.28 1.80
C SER A 114 -0.06 15.19 0.61
N ILE A 115 0.00 14.10 -0.15
CA ILE A 115 -0.84 13.82 -1.32
C ILE A 115 -2.26 13.62 -0.90
N PHE A 116 -2.60 12.93 0.19
CA PHE A 116 -4.00 12.83 0.62
C PHE A 116 -4.55 14.17 1.11
N LYS A 117 -3.73 15.01 1.76
CA LYS A 117 -4.12 16.39 2.14
C LYS A 117 -4.20 17.34 0.94
N ALA A 118 -3.31 17.19 -0.05
CA ALA A 118 -3.30 17.98 -1.27
C ALA A 118 -4.35 17.48 -2.27
N SER A 119 -4.64 16.18 -2.31
CA SER A 119 -5.68 15.53 -3.11
C SER A 119 -7.08 15.77 -2.54
N ALA A 120 -7.22 16.16 -1.27
CA ALA A 120 -8.44 16.81 -0.83
C ALA A 120 -8.71 18.12 -1.61
N ARG A 121 -7.68 18.71 -2.26
CA ARG A 121 -7.79 19.85 -3.19
C ARG A 121 -7.65 19.45 -4.67
N ILE A 122 -7.03 18.32 -5.00
CA ILE A 122 -7.00 17.77 -6.38
C ILE A 122 -8.35 17.10 -6.62
N ALA A 123 -9.13 17.64 -7.55
CA ALA A 123 -10.46 17.14 -7.88
C ALA A 123 -10.49 15.61 -7.94
N PHE A 124 -11.23 14.98 -7.03
CA PHE A 124 -11.46 13.54 -7.04
C PHE A 124 -12.02 13.16 -8.41
N SER A 125 -11.21 12.47 -9.21
CA SER A 125 -11.66 11.93 -10.49
C SER A 125 -12.27 10.55 -10.29
N PHE A 126 -13.26 10.20 -11.13
CA PHE A 126 -13.84 8.85 -11.16
C PHE A 126 -12.83 7.76 -11.47
N GLY A 127 -11.67 8.11 -12.03
CA GLY A 127 -10.55 7.18 -12.21
C GLY A 127 -10.09 6.56 -10.89
N HIS A 128 -10.17 7.30 -9.77
CA HIS A 128 -9.74 6.79 -8.46
C HIS A 128 -10.67 5.72 -7.88
N LEU A 129 -11.93 5.61 -8.33
CA LEU A 129 -12.84 4.53 -7.91
C LEU A 129 -12.34 3.14 -8.35
N SER A 130 -11.49 3.10 -9.38
CA SER A 130 -10.83 1.85 -9.80
C SER A 130 -9.87 1.29 -8.74
N ILE A 131 -9.41 2.14 -7.80
CA ILE A 131 -8.40 1.80 -6.79
C ILE A 131 -9.02 1.21 -5.50
N LEU A 132 -10.29 1.53 -5.19
CA LEU A 132 -10.98 1.03 -3.98
C LEU A 132 -10.99 -0.51 -3.93
N LYS A 133 -11.23 -1.18 -2.81
CA LYS A 133 -11.44 -2.64 -2.82
C LYS A 133 -12.91 -2.96 -3.15
N SER A 134 -13.20 -4.21 -3.53
CA SER A 134 -14.56 -4.61 -3.89
C SER A 134 -15.53 -4.48 -2.71
N ASP A 135 -15.06 -4.71 -1.48
CA ASP A 135 -15.84 -4.54 -0.27
C ASP A 135 -16.11 -3.05 0.01
N ASP A 136 -15.10 -2.18 -0.13
CA ASP A 136 -15.27 -0.72 0.02
C ASP A 136 -16.28 -0.16 -0.97
N LEU A 137 -16.25 -0.65 -2.22
CA LEU A 137 -17.24 -0.30 -3.24
C LEU A 137 -18.64 -0.73 -2.83
N ARG A 138 -18.83 -1.97 -2.35
CA ARG A 138 -20.16 -2.44 -1.90
C ARG A 138 -20.71 -1.57 -0.77
N THR A 139 -19.87 -1.24 0.21
CA THR A 139 -20.28 -0.37 1.32
C THR A 139 -20.58 1.05 0.83
N LEU A 140 -19.81 1.57 -0.14
CA LEU A 140 -20.07 2.87 -0.75
C LEU A 140 -21.41 2.89 -1.51
N PHE A 141 -21.77 1.78 -2.16
CA PHE A 141 -23.08 1.61 -2.81
C PHE A 141 -24.24 1.56 -1.82
N SER A 142 -24.05 0.87 -0.70
CA SER A 142 -25.06 0.79 0.36
C SER A 142 -25.37 2.16 0.96
N ASP A 143 -24.36 3.02 1.07
CA ASP A 143 -24.50 4.34 1.69
C ASP A 143 -25.09 5.39 0.74
N LEU A 144 -24.66 5.41 -0.53
CA LEU A 144 -25.15 6.37 -1.51
C LEU A 144 -26.55 6.00 -2.05
N GLY A 145 -26.83 4.70 -2.16
CA GLY A 145 -27.95 4.22 -2.93
C GLY A 145 -27.74 4.33 -4.45
N LEU A 146 -28.60 3.65 -5.20
CA LEU A 146 -28.47 3.52 -6.66
C LEU A 146 -28.75 4.84 -7.41
N ASP A 147 -29.57 5.72 -6.86
CA ASP A 147 -29.95 6.98 -7.52
C ASP A 147 -28.81 8.00 -7.51
N GLU A 148 -28.09 8.11 -6.40
CA GLU A 148 -26.95 9.02 -6.27
C GLU A 148 -25.80 8.54 -7.14
N LEU A 149 -25.60 7.22 -7.23
CA LEU A 149 -24.64 6.63 -8.16
C LEU A 149 -25.02 6.91 -9.61
N ARG A 150 -26.29 6.74 -9.99
CA ARG A 150 -26.77 7.12 -11.33
C ARG A 150 -26.43 8.58 -11.64
N LYS A 151 -26.78 9.50 -10.74
CA LYS A 151 -26.49 10.93 -10.90
C LYS A 151 -24.99 11.20 -11.02
N ALA A 152 -24.17 10.58 -10.16
CA ALA A 152 -22.73 10.77 -10.11
C ALA A 152 -22.02 10.25 -11.37
N PHE A 153 -22.43 9.09 -11.88
CA PHE A 153 -21.82 8.44 -13.05
C PHE A 153 -22.34 8.96 -14.39
N THR A 154 -23.33 9.87 -14.41
CA THR A 154 -23.84 10.45 -15.66
C THR A 154 -22.75 11.26 -16.36
N GLY A 155 -22.40 10.88 -17.60
CA GLY A 155 -21.37 11.55 -18.39
C GLY A 155 -19.93 11.22 -17.99
N VAL A 156 -19.72 10.18 -17.18
CA VAL A 156 -18.39 9.58 -16.97
C VAL A 156 -17.94 8.88 -18.25
N ASP A 157 -16.63 8.93 -18.52
CA ASP A 157 -16.03 8.27 -19.69
C ASP A 157 -16.40 6.77 -19.73
N PRO A 158 -16.83 6.22 -20.88
CA PRO A 158 -17.23 4.82 -20.99
C PRO A 158 -16.15 3.82 -20.58
N ARG A 159 -14.86 4.14 -20.73
CA ARG A 159 -13.75 3.26 -20.31
C ARG A 159 -13.67 3.22 -18.79
N THR A 160 -13.80 4.37 -18.13
CA THR A 160 -13.85 4.44 -16.66
C THR A 160 -15.07 3.71 -16.12
N LEU A 161 -16.24 3.91 -16.73
CA LEU A 161 -17.45 3.18 -16.34
C LEU A 161 -17.29 1.67 -16.54
N LYS A 162 -16.69 1.23 -17.66
CA LYS A 162 -16.42 -0.19 -17.92
C LYS A 162 -15.46 -0.79 -16.88
N ALA A 163 -14.37 -0.09 -16.56
CA ALA A 163 -13.41 -0.52 -15.54
C ALA A 163 -14.05 -0.65 -14.16
N PHE A 164 -14.95 0.29 -13.83
CA PHE A 164 -15.73 0.26 -12.61
C PHE A 164 -16.72 -0.92 -12.58
N LEU A 165 -17.51 -1.13 -13.65
CA LEU A 165 -18.49 -2.21 -13.73
C LEU A 165 -17.86 -3.61 -13.73
N ALA A 166 -16.63 -3.75 -14.22
CA ALA A 166 -15.89 -5.02 -14.24
C ALA A 166 -15.62 -5.62 -12.84
N ARG A 167 -15.90 -4.86 -11.79
CA ARG A 167 -15.69 -5.25 -10.39
C ARG A 167 -16.90 -5.89 -9.74
N PHE A 168 -18.04 -5.84 -10.42
CA PHE A 168 -19.29 -6.42 -9.98
C PHE A 168 -19.52 -7.74 -10.70
N THR A 169 -20.43 -8.56 -10.16
CA THR A 169 -20.90 -9.73 -10.90
C THR A 169 -21.60 -9.27 -12.19
N PRO A 170 -21.65 -10.10 -13.26
CA PRO A 170 -22.29 -9.69 -14.52
C PRO A 170 -23.74 -9.21 -14.36
N ARG A 171 -24.48 -9.80 -13.41
CA ARG A 171 -25.86 -9.43 -13.08
C ARG A 171 -25.94 -8.05 -12.41
N GLU A 172 -25.11 -7.79 -11.40
CA GLU A 172 -25.05 -6.48 -10.72
C GLU A 172 -24.59 -5.39 -11.68
N ALA A 173 -23.56 -5.67 -12.48
CA ALA A 173 -23.03 -4.73 -13.47
C ALA A 173 -24.10 -4.33 -14.49
N LEU A 174 -24.92 -5.28 -14.95
CA LEU A 174 -26.04 -5.00 -15.84
C LEU A 174 -27.08 -4.08 -15.19
N MET A 175 -27.51 -4.41 -13.97
CA MET A 175 -28.48 -3.62 -13.21
C MET A 175 -27.99 -2.19 -12.96
N ILE A 176 -26.73 -2.02 -12.54
CA ILE A 176 -26.12 -0.70 -12.31
C ILE A 176 -26.05 0.08 -13.63
N ARG A 177 -25.67 -0.57 -14.72
CA ARG A 177 -25.59 0.06 -16.05
C ARG A 177 -26.96 0.54 -16.53
N GLU A 178 -27.99 -0.30 -16.41
CA GLU A 178 -29.37 0.06 -16.74
C GLU A 178 -29.80 1.27 -15.92
N ARG A 179 -29.56 1.25 -14.60
CA ARG A 179 -29.91 2.37 -13.73
C ARG A 179 -29.17 3.65 -14.08
N ILE A 180 -27.88 3.58 -14.43
CA ILE A 180 -27.09 4.74 -14.88
C ILE A 180 -27.66 5.35 -16.17
N GLN A 181 -28.22 4.52 -17.06
CA GLN A 181 -28.80 4.95 -18.33
C GLN A 181 -30.24 5.46 -18.23
N GLU A 182 -30.91 5.23 -17.09
CA GLU A 182 -32.31 5.63 -16.90
C GLU A 182 -32.45 7.14 -16.63
N GLY A 183 -33.30 7.78 -17.44
CA GLY A 183 -33.71 9.17 -17.25
C GLY A 183 -32.63 10.20 -17.58
N THR A 184 -33.02 11.47 -17.53
CA THR A 184 -32.09 12.60 -17.67
C THR A 184 -31.64 13.06 -16.28
N VAL A 185 -30.42 13.55 -16.17
CA VAL A 185 -29.87 14.16 -14.94
C VAL A 185 -29.39 15.55 -15.29
N SER A 186 -29.80 16.55 -14.50
CA SER A 186 -29.31 17.91 -14.73
C SER A 186 -27.81 18.01 -14.41
N SER A 187 -27.12 18.97 -15.02
CA SER A 187 -25.70 19.22 -14.72
C SER A 187 -25.47 19.51 -13.23
N GLU A 188 -26.41 20.19 -12.57
CA GLU A 188 -26.36 20.52 -11.14
C GLU A 188 -26.47 19.28 -10.26
N GLN A 189 -27.47 18.42 -10.50
CA GLN A 189 -27.66 17.16 -9.76
C GLN A 189 -26.45 16.24 -9.91
N ARG A 190 -25.87 16.19 -11.12
CA ARG A 190 -24.64 15.45 -11.37
C ARG A 190 -23.50 15.98 -10.50
N VAL A 191 -23.23 17.29 -10.54
CA VAL A 191 -22.13 17.89 -9.78
C VAL A 191 -22.31 17.70 -8.27
N GLU A 192 -23.54 17.81 -7.76
CA GLU A 192 -23.84 17.55 -6.35
C GLU A 192 -23.56 16.10 -5.97
N ALA A 193 -24.08 15.13 -6.73
CA ALA A 193 -23.84 13.71 -6.48
C ALA A 193 -22.34 13.34 -6.57
N GLN A 194 -21.60 13.96 -7.48
CA GLN A 194 -20.14 13.80 -7.60
C GLN A 194 -19.41 14.34 -6.37
N LYS A 195 -19.86 15.46 -5.79
CA LYS A 195 -19.31 16.01 -4.54
C LYS A 195 -19.57 15.09 -3.36
N VAL A 196 -20.80 14.54 -3.24
CA VAL A 196 -21.15 13.59 -2.17
C VAL A 196 -20.26 12.34 -2.27
N LEU A 197 -20.14 11.77 -3.47
CA LEU A 197 -19.30 10.59 -3.73
C LEU A 197 -17.82 10.85 -3.39
N ALA A 198 -17.30 12.02 -3.77
CA ALA A 198 -15.94 12.43 -3.42
C ALA A 198 -15.79 12.58 -1.90
N GLY A 199 -16.72 13.23 -1.22
CA GLY A 199 -16.70 13.45 0.24
C GLY A 199 -16.66 12.14 1.03
N LEU A 200 -17.54 11.19 0.70
CA LEU A 200 -17.57 9.86 1.33
C LEU A 200 -16.28 9.07 1.13
N SER A 201 -15.65 9.22 -0.04
CA SER A 201 -14.36 8.58 -0.32
C SER A 201 -13.25 9.13 0.59
N PHE A 202 -13.25 10.43 0.87
CA PHE A 202 -12.25 11.05 1.76
C PHE A 202 -12.46 10.72 3.24
N GLU A 203 -13.70 10.74 3.73
CA GLU A 203 -14.00 10.43 5.13
C GLU A 203 -13.58 9.00 5.50
N ARG A 204 -13.83 8.03 4.61
CA ARG A 204 -13.49 6.62 4.84
C ARG A 204 -12.00 6.32 4.72
N LEU A 205 -11.32 6.90 3.73
CA LEU A 205 -9.86 6.79 3.60
C LEU A 205 -9.15 7.43 4.81
N GLY A 206 -9.76 8.43 5.43
CA GLY A 206 -9.28 9.05 6.68
C GLY A 206 -9.54 8.20 7.92
N SER A 207 -10.72 7.61 8.08
CA SER A 207 -11.06 6.87 9.31
C SER A 207 -10.34 5.53 9.41
N GLU A 208 -10.26 4.72 8.35
CA GLU A 208 -9.56 3.43 8.43
C GLU A 208 -8.04 3.56 8.59
N SER A 209 -7.44 4.61 8.00
CA SER A 209 -6.03 4.90 8.20
C SER A 209 -5.74 5.42 9.61
N LEU A 210 -6.67 6.17 10.22
CA LEU A 210 -6.61 6.55 11.64
C LEU A 210 -6.74 5.33 12.57
N PHE A 211 -7.65 4.41 12.31
CA PHE A 211 -7.80 3.21 13.17
C PHE A 211 -6.59 2.27 13.10
N ARG A 212 -5.92 2.15 11.95
CA ARG A 212 -4.67 1.38 11.84
C ARG A 212 -3.44 2.07 12.46
N GLU A 213 -3.43 3.39 12.58
CA GLU A 213 -2.30 4.14 13.18
C GLU A 213 -2.44 4.26 14.72
N VAL A 214 -3.62 4.00 15.29
CA VAL A 214 -3.88 4.05 16.76
C VAL A 214 -3.78 2.68 17.46
N GLY A 215 -3.65 1.58 16.71
CA GLY A 215 -3.32 0.26 17.30
C GLY A 215 -4.43 -0.35 18.16
N TYR A 216 -5.58 -0.58 17.55
CA TYR A 216 -6.58 -1.56 18.02
C TYR A 216 -6.79 -2.64 16.97
#